data_AF-A0A9E6ANN8-F1
#
_entry.id   AF-A0A9E6ANN8-F1
#
_cell.length_a   1.000
_cell.length_b   1.000
_cell.length_c   1.000
_cell.angle_alpha   90.00
_cell.angle_beta   90.00
_cell.angle_gamma   90.00
#
_symmetry.space_group_name_H-M   'P 1'
#
loop_
_entity.id
_entity.type
_entity.pdbx_description
1 polymer ?
#
loop_
_entity_poly.entity_id
_entity_poly.type
_entity_poly.pdbx_seq_one_letter_code
_entity_poly.pdbx_strand_id
1 'polypeptide(L)' 'QVKKILFMVAMVAVRSNSKIKEFYDRLILNGKKKMVALTAAMRKIITILNAQIRDYYKIKQMS' A
#
# COMPACT_ATOMS: atom_id res chain seq x y z
N GLN A 1 -4.62 -5.40 16.08
CA GLN A 1 -3.42 -4.55 16.24
C GLN A 1 -2.80 -4.17 14.88
N VAL A 2 -2.60 -5.12 13.96
CA VAL A 2 -2.03 -4.89 12.60
C VAL A 2 -2.72 -3.78 11.78
N LYS A 3 -4.05 -3.66 11.84
CA LYS A 3 -4.82 -2.63 11.13
C LYS A 3 -4.38 -1.20 11.47
N LYS A 4 -4.04 -0.92 12.75
CA LYS A 4 -3.62 0.41 13.20
C LYS A 4 -2.26 0.79 12.62
N ILE A 5 -1.32 -0.15 12.64
CA ILE A 5 0.03 0.04 12.06
C ILE A 5 -0.09 0.29 10.56
N LEU A 6 -0.84 -0.55 9.86
CA LEU A 6 -1.00 -0.40 8.41
C LEU A 6 -1.72 0.90 8.02
N PHE A 7 -2.64 1.36 8.86
CA PHE A 7 -3.27 2.67 8.68
C PHE A 7 -2.25 3.81 8.81
N MET A 8 -1.38 3.76 9.83
CA MET A 8 -0.30 4.73 10.02
C MET A 8 0.67 4.73 8.82
N VAL A 9 1.07 3.53 8.36
CA VAL A 9 1.94 3.36 7.18
C VAL A 9 1.27 3.94 5.94
N ALA A 10 -0.01 3.65 5.70
CA ALA A 10 -0.74 4.20 4.58
C ALA A 10 -0.85 5.72 4.65
N MET A 11 -1.12 6.29 5.83
CA MET A 11 -1.16 7.76 6.02
C MET A 11 0.17 8.42 5.69
N VAL A 12 1.30 7.83 6.10
CA VAL A 12 2.63 8.34 5.77
C VAL A 12 2.90 8.20 4.27
N ALA A 13 2.58 7.06 3.67
CA ALA A 13 2.81 6.78 2.26
C ALA A 13 2.02 7.72 1.32
N VAL A 14 0.78 8.09 1.68
CA VAL A 14 -0.01 9.03 0.87
C VAL A 14 0.41 10.50 1.05
N ARG A 15 1.19 10.83 2.08
CA ARG A 15 1.74 12.18 2.31
C ARG A 15 3.14 12.38 1.72
N SER A 16 3.81 11.31 1.30
CA SER A 16 5.13 11.35 0.65
C SER A 16 5.03 11.35 -0.88
N ASN A 17 6.13 11.62 -1.59
CA ASN A 17 6.17 11.56 -3.06
C ASN A 17 6.30 10.11 -3.58
N SER A 18 5.43 9.22 -3.11
CA SER A 18 5.46 7.79 -3.41
C SER A 18 4.43 7.38 -4.47
N LYS A 19 4.64 6.23 -5.12
CA LYS A 19 3.63 5.59 -6.01
C LYS A 19 2.29 5.32 -5.31
N ILE A 20 2.27 5.25 -3.98
CA ILE A 20 1.05 5.09 -3.19
C ILE A 20 0.26 6.40 -3.12
N LYS A 21 0.93 7.55 -3.05
CA LYS A 21 0.29 8.86 -3.13
C LYS A 21 -0.41 9.04 -4.48
N GLU A 22 0.27 8.77 -5.59
CA GLU A 22 -0.33 8.84 -6.93
C GLU A 22 -1.57 7.93 -7.06
N PHE A 23 -1.50 6.72 -6.50
CA PHE A 23 -2.64 5.81 -6.45
C PHE A 23 -3.79 6.37 -5.62
N TYR A 24 -3.51 6.90 -4.44
CA TYR A 24 -4.50 7.52 -3.55
C TYR A 24 -5.15 8.73 -4.22
N ASP A 25 -4.35 9.65 -4.78
CA ASP A 25 -4.82 10.88 -5.41
C ASP A 25 -5.75 10.58 -6.59
N ARG A 26 -5.41 9.61 -7.45
CA ARG A 26 -6.32 9.18 -8.52
C ARG A 26 -7.67 8.71 -8.01
N LEU A 27 -7.72 8.01 -6.87
CA LEU A 27 -8.99 7.59 -6.29
C LEU A 27 -9.80 8.77 -5.77
N ILE A 28 -9.14 9.76 -5.15
CA ILE A 28 -9.80 11.00 -4.71
C ILE A 28 -10.33 11.79 -5.89
N LEU A 29 -9.53 11.96 -6.95
CA LEU A 29 -9.93 12.64 -8.18
C LEU A 29 -11.13 11.94 -8.85
N ASN A 30 -11.21 10.62 -8.76
CA ASN A 30 -12.35 9.82 -9.22
C ASN A 30 -13.55 9.84 -8.24
N GLY A 31 -13.59 10.79 -7.30
CA GLY A 31 -14.72 11.00 -6.38
C GLY A 31 -14.82 10.00 -5.23
N LYS A 32 -13.81 9.17 -4.97
CA LYS A 32 -13.85 8.24 -3.84
C LYS A 32 -13.65 8.99 -2.52
N LYS A 33 -14.40 8.59 -1.48
CA LYS A 33 -14.22 9.09 -0.11
C LYS A 33 -12.79 8.83 0.37
N LYS A 34 -12.20 9.80 1.10
CA LYS A 34 -10.82 9.71 1.63
C LYS A 34 -10.53 8.41 2.38
N MET A 35 -11.45 7.96 3.23
CA MET A 35 -11.30 6.71 3.99
C MET A 35 -11.31 5.46 3.10
N VAL A 36 -12.06 5.48 2.00
CA VAL A 36 -12.09 4.38 1.01
C VAL A 36 -10.77 4.34 0.24
N ALA A 37 -10.29 5.50 -0.22
CA ALA A 37 -9.00 5.61 -0.91
C ALA A 37 -7.84 5.18 0.00
N LEU A 38 -7.86 5.56 1.28
CA LEU A 38 -6.84 5.13 2.24
C LEU A 38 -6.89 3.62 2.50
N THR A 39 -8.08 3.03 2.61
CA THR A 39 -8.23 1.57 2.75
C THR A 39 -7.76 0.84 1.49
N ALA A 40 -7.95 1.41 0.29
CA ALA A 40 -7.40 0.88 -0.94
C ALA A 40 -5.86 0.99 -0.97
N ALA A 41 -5.29 2.09 -0.49
CA ALA A 41 -3.84 2.26 -0.34
C ALA A 41 -3.24 1.23 0.62
N MET A 42 -3.90 0.95 1.75
CA MET A 42 -3.51 -0.12 2.68
C MET A 42 -3.44 -1.49 1.99
N ARG A 43 -4.44 -1.84 1.16
CA ARG A 43 -4.45 -3.09 0.38
C ARG A 43 -3.31 -3.14 -0.62
N LYS A 44 -3.07 -2.03 -1.33
CA LYS A 44 -1.97 -1.90 -2.30
C LYS A 44 -0.61 -2.17 -1.64
N ILE A 45 -0.38 -1.63 -0.44
CA ILE A 45 0.83 -1.86 0.36
C ILE A 45 1.01 -3.34 0.68
N ILE A 46 -0.03 -4.01 1.23
CA ILE A 46 0.03 -5.44 1.54
C ILE A 46 0.36 -6.26 0.28
N THR A 47 -0.27 -5.94 -0.86
CA THR A 47 -0.01 -6.66 -2.12
C THR A 47 1.44 -6.53 -2.57
N ILE A 48 2.03 -5.33 -2.46
CA ILE A 48 3.44 -5.10 -2.79
C ILE A 48 4.35 -5.91 -1.86
N LEU A 49 4.13 -5.82 -0.55
CA LEU A 49 4.93 -6.54 0.44
C LEU A 49 4.84 -8.06 0.23
N ASN A 50 3.65 -8.59 0.01
CA ASN A 50 3.45 -10.02 -0.25
C ASN A 50 4.15 -10.46 -1.55
N ALA A 51 4.16 -9.61 -2.57
CA ALA A 51 4.89 -9.89 -3.80
C ALA A 51 6.40 -9.95 -3.55
N GLN A 52 6.96 -8.95 -2.86
CA GLN A 52 8.38 -8.92 -2.52
C GLN A 52 8.80 -10.12 -1.67
N ILE A 53 7.99 -10.51 -0.69
CA ILE A 53 8.25 -11.68 0.17
C ILE A 53 8.25 -12.97 -0.66
N ARG A 54 7.25 -13.15 -1.53
CA ARG A 54 7.19 -14.31 -2.42
C ARG A 54 8.42 -14.38 -3.33
N ASP A 55 8.79 -13.25 -3.94
CA ASP A 55 9.92 -13.17 -4.86
C ASP A 55 11.24 -13.44 -4.12
N TYR A 56 11.39 -12.94 -2.89
CA TYR A 56 12.52 -13.24 -2.01
C TYR A 56 12.64 -14.74 -1.70
N TYR A 57 11.55 -15.42 -1.32
CA TYR A 57 11.57 -16.85 -1.05
C TYR A 57 11.85 -17.68 -2.31
N LYS A 58 11.37 -17.24 -3.48
CA LYS A 58 11.66 -17.89 -4.75
C LYS A 58 13.15 -17.83 -5.08
N ILE A 59 13.80 -16.68 -4.85
CA ILE A 59 15.25 -16.52 -5.05
C ILE A 59 16.02 -17.39 -4.06
N LYS A 60 15.65 -17.38 -2.77
CA LYS A 60 16.35 -18.12 -1.72
C LYS A 60 16.29 -19.65 -1.87
N GLN A 61 15.23 -20.21 -2.47
CA GLN A 61 15.13 -21.65 -2.73
C GLN A 61 15.97 -22.11 -3.94
N MET A 62 16.40 -21.17 -4.78
CA MET A 62 17.14 -21.45 -6.01
C MET A 62 18.67 -21.29 -5.83
N SER A 63 19.10 -20.75 -4.69
CA SER A 63 20.48 -20.72 -4.20
C SER A 63 20.74 -21.86 -3.23
#